data_AF-A0A935HT55-F1
#
_entry.id   AF-A0A935HT55-F1
#
_cell.length_a   1.000
_cell.length_b   1.000
_cell.length_c   1.000
_cell.angle_alpha   90.00
_cell.angle_beta   90.00
_cell.angle_gamma   90.00
#
_symmetry.space_group_name_H-M   'P 1'
#
loop_
_entity.id
_entity.type
_entity.pdbx_description
1 polymer ?
#
loop_
_entity_poly.entity_id
_entity_poly.type
_entity_poly.pdbx_seq_one_letter_code
_entity_poly.pdbx_strand_id
1 'polypeptide(L)'
;MKNKILISVFLVSICIFYSFRDMLNSNENNAVNSPVLYQQDSFIIGAMHNSRDANYNYLKDTMNFNIWHTYTAPNQESEVFGWPELYSNLPLTNDWLENPVSNYSSDIRERMALNNTKNLRTLIDRPKFQYLAFGQRSDYQCEKEDKVDPDYWFYSYYNSVDNDSSINDIQDFTKGSGEYVKQCLYNHSTPGANAQMLFYSLKGNLEQVNNFWQAPWVGDGKYEWYIMPRIRIDTAFANNPLNQEIEVCKIITTNRVGDSLMQVIKVKNFKASDDSIYNGKYLENFYSRLGASITNLQVPVSNWFNDSAKFGINDTHSKVDFKVFWFDKCDMWIDRIRVENQPAHLMMTLNAPYIEEWIRAEVEDIAMAEVGGGNNSPYKFYIEEFEMSHLPCIAYLNKKIISYSNGRFSLMVNYNHDLLKVFIPNSYDTLLSARQIKKYLVDSAALKEVFTECYGLEGWNNSIHGEAENRMFRIHFRYIHFFLL
;
A
#
# COMPACT_ATOMS: atom_id res chain seq x y z
N MET A 1 -17.06 7.45 -64.53
CA MET A 1 -18.09 7.56 -63.47
C MET A 1 -17.79 6.72 -62.22
N LYS A 2 -17.29 5.48 -62.33
CA LYS A 2 -17.04 4.60 -61.18
C LYS A 2 -16.08 5.16 -60.10
N ASN A 3 -15.04 5.89 -60.48
CA ASN A 3 -14.07 6.44 -59.51
C ASN A 3 -14.61 7.62 -58.69
N LYS A 4 -15.58 8.37 -59.20
CA LYS A 4 -16.20 9.49 -58.44
C LYS A 4 -17.14 8.98 -57.36
N ILE A 5 -17.84 7.87 -57.62
CA ILE A 5 -18.71 7.22 -56.64
C ILE A 5 -17.88 6.59 -55.50
N LEU A 6 -16.73 5.98 -55.82
CA LEU A 6 -15.87 5.38 -54.80
C LEU A 6 -15.30 6.44 -53.84
N ILE A 7 -14.90 7.61 -54.36
CA ILE A 7 -14.37 8.71 -53.55
C ILE A 7 -15.47 9.33 -52.67
N SER A 8 -16.69 9.48 -53.19
CA SER A 8 -17.83 9.97 -52.39
C SER A 8 -18.22 9.00 -51.29
N VAL A 9 -18.20 7.69 -51.52
CA VAL A 9 -18.46 6.68 -50.48
C VAL A 9 -17.35 6.70 -49.42
N PHE A 10 -16.09 6.87 -49.82
CA PHE A 10 -14.97 6.95 -48.88
C PHE A 10 -15.03 8.21 -48.01
N LEU A 11 -15.40 9.36 -48.58
CA LEU A 11 -15.55 10.62 -47.84
C LEU A 11 -16.74 10.59 -46.88
N VAL A 12 -17.87 9.99 -47.28
CA VAL A 12 -19.04 9.82 -46.40
C VAL A 12 -18.72 8.89 -45.23
N SER A 13 -17.97 7.80 -45.46
CA SER A 13 -17.53 6.92 -44.38
C SER A 13 -16.59 7.61 -43.39
N ILE A 14 -15.66 8.46 -43.87
CA ILE A 14 -14.77 9.24 -42.98
C ILE A 14 -15.57 10.25 -42.14
N CYS A 15 -16.58 10.91 -42.72
CA CYS A 15 -17.44 11.81 -41.97
C CYS A 15 -18.26 11.08 -40.90
N ILE A 16 -18.80 9.89 -41.21
CA ILE A 16 -19.55 9.09 -40.22
C ILE A 16 -18.65 8.65 -39.06
N PHE A 17 -17.41 8.20 -39.34
CA PHE A 17 -16.46 7.84 -38.28
C PHE A 17 -16.02 9.04 -37.42
N TYR A 18 -15.92 10.24 -37.99
CA TYR A 18 -15.65 11.46 -37.22
C TYR A 18 -16.86 11.87 -36.35
N SER A 19 -18.09 11.79 -36.89
CA SER A 19 -19.30 12.14 -36.13
C SER A 19 -19.58 11.18 -34.97
N PHE A 20 -19.24 9.89 -35.09
CA PHE A 20 -19.36 8.94 -33.97
C PHE A 20 -18.27 9.11 -32.90
N ARG A 21 -17.09 9.64 -33.27
CA ARG A 21 -16.03 9.95 -32.30
C ARG A 21 -16.39 11.17 -31.44
N ASP A 22 -17.05 12.16 -32.02
CA ASP A 22 -17.54 13.33 -31.25
C ASP A 22 -18.82 13.00 -30.45
N MET A 23 -19.67 12.07 -30.89
CA MET A 23 -20.89 11.71 -30.17
C MET A 23 -20.62 10.86 -28.91
N LEU A 24 -19.56 10.04 -28.90
CA LEU A 24 -19.11 9.33 -27.69
C LEU A 24 -18.45 10.26 -26.64
N ASN A 25 -18.02 11.46 -27.05
CA ASN A 25 -17.49 12.49 -26.14
C ASN A 25 -18.57 13.46 -25.62
N SER A 26 -19.83 13.34 -26.04
CA SER A 26 -20.87 14.34 -25.75
C SER A 26 -21.84 14.01 -24.61
N ASN A 27 -21.65 12.88 -23.91
CA ASN A 27 -22.46 12.51 -22.73
C ASN A 27 -21.82 12.86 -21.37
N GLU A 28 -20.70 13.60 -21.35
CA GLU A 28 -20.16 14.23 -20.14
C GLU A 28 -20.75 15.64 -19.91
N ASN A 29 -22.08 15.75 -19.78
CA ASN A 29 -22.75 17.00 -19.40
C ASN A 29 -23.56 16.85 -18.12
N ASN A 30 -23.04 16.10 -17.15
CA ASN A 30 -23.25 16.38 -15.74
C ASN A 30 -21.95 16.97 -15.19
N ALA A 31 -21.77 18.27 -15.45
CA ALA A 31 -20.66 19.06 -14.92
C ALA A 31 -20.77 19.14 -13.39
N VAL A 32 -20.19 18.15 -12.70
CA VAL A 32 -19.52 18.41 -11.44
C VAL A 32 -18.32 19.27 -11.81
N ASN A 33 -18.26 20.50 -11.29
CA ASN A 33 -17.17 21.46 -11.50
C ASN A 33 -15.81 20.74 -11.58
N SER A 34 -15.27 20.59 -12.79
CA SER A 34 -13.92 20.08 -12.96
C SER A 34 -12.99 21.03 -12.20
N PRO A 35 -12.15 20.51 -11.27
CA PRO A 35 -11.16 21.36 -10.65
C PRO A 35 -10.27 21.94 -11.75
N VAL A 36 -9.99 23.24 -11.64
CA VAL A 36 -9.02 23.92 -12.49
C VAL A 36 -7.71 23.13 -12.40
N LEU A 37 -7.39 22.40 -13.47
CA LEU A 37 -6.10 21.75 -13.64
C LEU A 37 -5.07 22.87 -13.64
N TYR A 38 -4.29 22.96 -12.56
CA TYR A 38 -3.16 23.87 -12.49
C TYR A 38 -2.19 23.49 -13.60
N GLN A 39 -2.12 24.29 -14.66
CA GLN A 39 -1.18 24.09 -15.74
C GLN A 39 0.22 24.36 -15.19
N GLN A 40 1.06 23.33 -15.15
CA GLN A 40 2.41 23.42 -14.63
C GLN A 40 3.31 24.08 -15.67
N ASP A 41 3.29 25.42 -15.70
CA ASP A 41 4.01 26.22 -16.71
C ASP A 41 5.52 26.39 -16.42
N SER A 42 6.09 25.63 -15.47
CA SER A 42 7.48 25.81 -15.04
C SER A 42 8.16 24.47 -14.71
N PHE A 43 9.42 24.35 -15.15
CA PHE A 43 10.31 23.28 -14.70
C PHE A 43 10.49 23.36 -13.19
N ILE A 44 10.52 22.22 -12.51
CA ILE A 44 10.57 22.13 -11.05
C ILE A 44 11.95 21.67 -10.66
N ILE A 45 12.55 22.40 -9.73
CA ILE A 45 13.86 22.12 -9.15
C ILE A 45 13.76 22.34 -7.66
N GLY A 46 14.04 21.29 -6.90
CA GLY A 46 14.14 21.34 -5.44
C GLY A 46 15.32 20.49 -4.98
N ALA A 47 15.82 20.80 -3.79
CA ALA A 47 16.71 19.91 -3.07
C ALA A 47 15.88 18.99 -2.18
N MET A 48 16.19 17.70 -2.24
CA MET A 48 15.65 16.69 -1.32
C MET A 48 16.80 16.29 -0.39
N HIS A 49 16.89 16.94 0.78
CA HIS A 49 17.93 16.65 1.75
C HIS A 49 17.38 16.76 3.17
N ASN A 50 17.91 15.94 4.09
CA ASN A 50 17.56 15.90 5.52
C ASN A 50 17.96 17.15 6.32
N SER A 51 18.49 18.19 5.67
CA SER A 51 18.76 19.46 6.34
C SER A 51 17.51 20.32 6.31
N ARG A 52 17.07 20.76 7.48
CA ARG A 52 15.98 21.73 7.72
C ARG A 52 16.36 23.12 7.18
N ASP A 53 16.70 23.20 5.91
CA ASP A 53 17.26 24.39 5.31
C ASP A 53 16.15 25.44 5.12
N ALA A 54 16.09 26.36 6.07
CA ALA A 54 15.25 27.54 6.03
C ALA A 54 16.01 28.76 5.47
N ASN A 55 17.19 28.58 4.88
CA ASN A 55 17.91 29.67 4.24
C ASN A 55 17.39 29.93 2.83
N TYR A 56 16.27 30.65 2.76
CA TYR A 56 15.60 31.02 1.52
C TYR A 56 16.49 31.81 0.54
N ASN A 57 17.45 32.59 1.04
CA ASN A 57 18.37 33.35 0.19
C ASN A 57 19.27 32.38 -0.59
N TYR A 58 19.73 31.31 0.06
CA TYR A 58 20.56 30.30 -0.60
C TYR A 58 19.76 29.47 -1.63
N LEU A 59 18.59 28.98 -1.23
CA LEU A 59 17.74 28.13 -2.08
C LEU A 59 17.27 28.85 -3.35
N LYS A 60 16.82 30.10 -3.21
CA LYS A 60 16.28 30.87 -4.31
C LYS A 60 17.36 31.62 -5.08
N ASP A 61 18.13 32.47 -4.41
CA ASP A 61 18.92 33.48 -5.11
C ASP A 61 20.22 32.91 -5.70
N THR A 62 20.73 31.81 -5.12
CA THR A 62 21.95 31.14 -5.61
C THR A 62 21.63 29.95 -6.50
N MET A 63 20.69 29.09 -6.09
CA MET A 63 20.43 27.80 -6.77
C MET A 63 19.22 27.84 -7.71
N ASN A 64 18.41 28.90 -7.67
CA ASN A 64 17.15 29.03 -8.42
C ASN A 64 16.19 27.86 -8.19
N PHE A 65 16.18 27.27 -6.99
CA PHE A 65 15.18 26.28 -6.64
C PHE A 65 13.80 26.94 -6.50
N ASN A 66 12.77 26.20 -6.88
CA ASN A 66 11.37 26.61 -6.80
C ASN A 66 10.50 25.61 -6.03
N ILE A 67 11.13 24.61 -5.40
CA ILE A 67 10.53 23.73 -4.41
C ILE A 67 11.28 23.79 -3.09
N TRP A 68 10.51 23.81 -2.01
CA TRP A 68 10.90 23.58 -0.64
C TRP A 68 10.34 22.24 -0.17
N HIS A 69 11.16 21.48 0.54
CA HIS A 69 10.80 20.18 1.09
C HIS A 69 11.62 19.93 2.36
N THR A 70 11.05 19.17 3.29
CA THR A 70 11.73 18.65 4.46
C THR A 70 11.20 17.25 4.74
N TYR A 71 12.10 16.34 5.08
CA TYR A 71 11.70 15.05 5.61
C TYR A 71 11.18 15.21 7.03
N THR A 72 10.07 14.55 7.32
CA THR A 72 9.49 14.55 8.67
C THR A 72 9.81 13.30 9.47
N ALA A 73 10.31 12.27 8.78
CA ALA A 73 10.78 11.04 9.38
C ALA A 73 12.07 11.31 10.19
N PRO A 74 12.29 10.59 11.29
CA PRO A 74 13.52 10.67 12.05
C PRO A 74 14.69 10.16 11.21
N ASN A 75 15.84 10.83 11.31
CA ASN A 75 17.10 10.32 10.81
C ASN A 75 17.76 9.46 11.92
N GLN A 76 18.62 8.52 11.54
CA GLN A 76 19.28 7.59 12.49
C GLN A 76 20.15 8.29 13.56
N GLU A 77 20.41 9.60 13.39
CA GLU A 77 21.31 10.39 14.22
C GLU A 77 20.59 11.35 15.17
N SER A 78 19.28 11.57 15.03
CA SER A 78 18.53 12.50 15.87
C SER A 78 17.10 12.03 16.15
N GLU A 79 16.71 12.01 17.44
CA GLU A 79 15.34 11.74 17.91
C GLU A 79 14.36 12.87 17.57
N VAL A 80 14.65 13.69 16.56
CA VAL A 80 14.00 14.99 16.36
C VAL A 80 13.26 15.00 15.01
N PHE A 81 11.94 14.92 15.08
CA PHE A 81 11.02 14.63 13.98
C PHE A 81 9.90 15.66 13.84
N GLY A 82 9.21 15.67 12.70
CA GLY A 82 8.12 16.61 12.40
C GLY A 82 8.60 17.86 11.65
N TRP A 83 7.64 18.70 11.28
CA TRP A 83 7.88 19.93 10.52
C TRP A 83 8.71 20.94 11.30
N PRO A 84 9.59 21.71 10.63
CA PRO A 84 10.40 22.73 11.30
C PRO A 84 9.57 23.99 11.62
N GLU A 85 9.62 24.41 12.89
CA GLU A 85 9.17 25.72 13.35
C GLU A 85 9.82 26.85 12.55
N LEU A 86 9.06 27.93 12.30
CA LEU A 86 9.48 29.03 11.42
C LEU A 86 10.80 29.69 11.82
N TYR A 87 10.99 29.94 13.12
CA TYR A 87 12.05 30.80 13.64
C TYR A 87 13.22 30.04 14.27
N SER A 88 12.98 28.82 14.79
CA SER A 88 13.99 28.03 15.48
C SER A 88 14.60 26.94 14.58
N ASN A 89 13.89 26.54 13.51
CA ASN A 89 14.15 25.33 12.74
C ASN A 89 14.29 24.06 13.61
N LEU A 90 13.80 24.11 14.85
CA LEU A 90 13.52 22.96 15.67
C LEU A 90 12.19 22.36 15.21
N PRO A 91 11.94 21.07 15.40
CA PRO A 91 10.69 20.51 14.95
C PRO A 91 9.56 20.92 15.87
N LEU A 92 8.40 21.09 15.25
CA LEU A 92 7.13 21.25 15.94
C LEU A 92 6.89 20.00 16.77
N THR A 93 7.09 20.12 18.08
CA THR A 93 6.92 19.00 19.03
C THR A 93 5.50 18.46 19.04
N ASN A 94 4.53 19.28 18.64
CA ASN A 94 3.13 18.89 18.48
C ASN A 94 2.85 18.15 17.16
N ASP A 95 3.73 18.21 16.17
CA ASP A 95 3.57 17.54 14.89
C ASP A 95 3.89 16.04 15.00
N TRP A 96 2.92 15.30 15.55
CA TRP A 96 3.06 13.90 15.91
C TRP A 96 1.84 13.08 15.50
N LEU A 97 2.03 11.76 15.36
CA LEU A 97 1.00 10.82 14.93
C LEU A 97 -0.26 10.91 15.79
N GLU A 98 -0.13 11.01 17.12
CA GLU A 98 -1.27 11.00 18.05
C GLU A 98 -1.90 12.37 18.29
N ASN A 99 -1.22 13.45 17.90
CA ASN A 99 -1.73 14.79 18.15
C ASN A 99 -2.79 15.17 17.12
N PRO A 100 -3.88 15.86 17.52
CA PRO A 100 -4.82 16.45 16.58
C PRO A 100 -4.15 17.46 15.64
N VAL A 101 -4.54 17.45 14.36
CA VAL A 101 -4.04 18.39 13.34
C VAL A 101 -4.23 19.85 13.75
N SER A 102 -5.30 20.15 14.49
CA SER A 102 -5.59 21.48 15.03
C SER A 102 -4.46 22.06 15.89
N ASN A 103 -3.60 21.22 16.48
CA ASN A 103 -2.54 21.66 17.39
C ASN A 103 -1.31 22.23 16.68
N TYR A 104 -1.14 21.95 15.39
CA TYR A 104 0.06 22.32 14.62
C TYR A 104 -0.25 22.90 13.23
N SER A 105 -1.51 22.81 12.77
CA SER A 105 -1.92 23.29 11.44
C SER A 105 -1.60 24.77 11.19
N SER A 106 -1.66 25.64 12.20
CA SER A 106 -1.32 27.07 12.04
C SER A 106 0.15 27.28 11.71
N ASP A 107 1.05 26.57 12.38
CA ASP A 107 2.50 26.75 12.23
C ASP A 107 2.97 26.22 10.86
N ILE A 108 2.39 25.11 10.42
CA ILE A 108 2.62 24.56 9.08
C ILE A 108 2.16 25.52 8.00
N ARG A 109 0.97 26.10 8.18
CA ARG A 109 0.41 27.10 7.26
C ARG A 109 1.27 28.36 7.19
N GLU A 110 1.76 28.86 8.32
CA GLU A 110 2.68 30.00 8.35
C GLU A 110 3.96 29.74 7.53
N ARG A 111 4.51 28.52 7.64
CA ARG A 111 5.66 28.10 6.82
C ARG A 111 5.32 28.04 5.33
N MET A 112 4.18 27.47 4.94
CA MET A 112 3.73 27.43 3.55
C MET A 112 3.50 28.85 2.98
N ALA A 113 2.96 29.76 3.78
CA ALA A 113 2.82 31.16 3.43
C ALA A 113 4.19 31.81 3.20
N LEU A 114 5.17 31.59 4.09
CA LEU A 114 6.54 32.08 3.88
C LEU A 114 7.14 31.54 2.59
N ASN A 115 7.05 30.24 2.34
CA ASN A 115 7.52 29.61 1.09
C ASN A 115 6.92 30.31 -0.14
N ASN A 116 5.62 30.59 -0.12
CA ASN A 116 4.93 31.32 -1.18
C ASN A 116 5.49 32.72 -1.42
N THR A 117 5.74 33.51 -0.35
CA THR A 117 6.34 34.85 -0.47
C THR A 117 7.75 34.81 -1.05
N LYS A 118 8.41 33.66 -0.97
CA LYS A 118 9.73 33.40 -1.54
C LYS A 118 9.65 32.78 -2.94
N ASN A 119 8.46 32.65 -3.53
CA ASN A 119 8.22 31.97 -4.82
C ASN A 119 8.64 30.48 -4.80
N LEU A 120 8.60 29.84 -3.64
CA LEU A 120 8.81 28.41 -3.49
C LEU A 120 7.47 27.70 -3.35
N ARG A 121 7.34 26.57 -4.01
CA ARG A 121 6.28 25.59 -3.75
C ARG A 121 6.72 24.61 -2.67
N THR A 122 5.79 23.98 -1.98
CA THR A 122 6.01 23.13 -0.82
C THR A 122 5.58 21.70 -1.13
N LEU A 123 6.52 20.76 -1.08
CA LEU A 123 6.23 19.32 -1.05
C LEU A 123 6.01 18.86 0.38
N ILE A 124 4.80 18.36 0.62
CA ILE A 124 4.24 18.11 1.94
C ILE A 124 4.49 16.66 2.32
N ASP A 125 5.54 16.43 3.10
CA ASP A 125 5.75 15.17 3.81
C ASP A 125 5.29 15.35 5.27
N ARG A 126 4.59 14.36 5.85
CA ARG A 126 3.90 14.46 7.15
C ARG A 126 3.92 13.12 7.90
N PRO A 127 4.10 13.11 9.23
CA PRO A 127 4.13 11.87 10.02
C PRO A 127 2.88 10.99 9.86
N LYS A 128 1.68 11.60 9.90
CA LYS A 128 0.41 10.87 9.71
C LYS A 128 0.32 10.24 8.32
N PHE A 129 0.77 10.93 7.27
CA PHE A 129 0.71 10.41 5.89
C PHE A 129 1.73 9.31 5.66
N GLN A 130 2.94 9.45 6.23
CA GLN A 130 3.94 8.37 6.22
C GLN A 130 3.41 7.12 6.92
N TYR A 131 2.88 7.26 8.14
CA TYR A 131 2.27 6.16 8.90
C TYR A 131 1.22 5.41 8.08
N LEU A 132 0.32 6.15 7.44
CA LEU A 132 -0.76 5.57 6.65
C LEU A 132 -0.26 4.97 5.33
N ALA A 133 0.63 5.66 4.61
CA ALA A 133 1.17 5.19 3.35
C ALA A 133 2.02 3.94 3.51
N PHE A 134 2.72 3.80 4.64
CA PHE A 134 3.56 2.64 4.95
C PHE A 134 2.82 1.56 5.74
N GLY A 135 1.48 1.63 5.80
CA GLY A 135 0.69 0.45 6.10
C GLY A 135 0.96 -0.64 5.06
N GLN A 136 1.20 -1.86 5.51
CA GLN A 136 1.50 -3.00 4.64
C GLN A 136 0.28 -3.90 4.55
N ARG A 137 -0.07 -4.26 3.31
CA ARG A 137 -1.09 -5.25 3.01
C ARG A 137 -0.63 -6.17 1.88
N SER A 138 -0.65 -7.47 2.15
CA SER A 138 -0.33 -8.50 1.17
C SER A 138 -1.49 -9.50 1.09
N ASP A 139 -1.93 -9.80 -0.13
CA ASP A 139 -3.02 -10.74 -0.42
C ASP A 139 -2.43 -11.97 -1.13
N TYR A 140 -2.13 -13.03 -0.37
CA TYR A 140 -1.51 -14.26 -0.87
C TYR A 140 -2.55 -15.22 -1.45
N GLN A 141 -2.42 -15.49 -2.75
CA GLN A 141 -3.25 -16.41 -3.53
C GLN A 141 -2.93 -17.86 -3.15
N CYS A 142 -3.97 -18.66 -2.91
CA CYS A 142 -3.84 -20.01 -2.37
C CYS A 142 -3.84 -21.10 -3.46
N GLU A 143 -4.16 -20.75 -4.69
CA GLU A 143 -4.32 -21.66 -5.83
C GLU A 143 -2.97 -22.17 -6.37
N LYS A 144 -3.02 -23.16 -7.27
CA LYS A 144 -1.90 -23.59 -8.11
C LYS A 144 -1.48 -22.48 -9.08
N GLU A 145 -0.22 -22.56 -9.49
CA GLU A 145 0.47 -21.53 -10.28
C GLU A 145 -0.24 -21.14 -11.59
N ASP A 146 -0.95 -22.05 -12.25
CA ASP A 146 -1.67 -21.76 -13.50
C ASP A 146 -3.00 -21.01 -13.28
N LYS A 147 -3.42 -20.83 -12.03
CA LYS A 147 -4.65 -20.11 -11.63
C LYS A 147 -4.38 -18.78 -10.92
N VAL A 148 -3.15 -18.56 -10.48
CA VAL A 148 -2.69 -17.32 -9.84
C VAL A 148 -2.61 -16.18 -10.85
N ASP A 149 -2.96 -14.95 -10.45
CA ASP A 149 -2.77 -13.75 -11.29
C ASP A 149 -1.29 -13.63 -11.70
N PRO A 150 -0.96 -13.68 -13.01
CA PRO A 150 0.42 -13.67 -13.48
C PRO A 150 1.15 -12.36 -13.18
N ASP A 151 0.46 -11.26 -12.90
CA ASP A 151 1.12 -10.04 -12.44
C ASP A 151 1.54 -10.17 -10.97
N TYR A 152 0.76 -10.87 -10.12
CA TYR A 152 1.02 -11.04 -8.69
C TYR A 152 1.54 -12.45 -8.33
N TRP A 153 2.26 -13.10 -9.24
CA TRP A 153 2.75 -14.47 -9.08
C TRP A 153 3.58 -14.70 -7.80
N PHE A 154 4.26 -13.66 -7.29
CA PHE A 154 5.07 -13.69 -6.07
C PHE A 154 4.23 -13.70 -4.78
N TYR A 155 2.95 -13.29 -4.84
CA TYR A 155 1.99 -13.46 -3.74
C TYR A 155 1.27 -14.79 -3.87
N SER A 156 2.05 -15.86 -3.92
CA SER A 156 1.57 -17.24 -3.94
C SER A 156 2.58 -18.16 -3.26
N TYR A 157 2.33 -19.46 -3.32
CA TYR A 157 3.10 -20.49 -2.64
C TYR A 157 3.82 -21.38 -3.65
N TYR A 158 5.01 -21.88 -3.30
CA TYR A 158 5.66 -22.96 -4.04
C TYR A 158 4.89 -24.27 -3.92
N ASN A 159 4.30 -24.53 -2.75
CA ASN A 159 3.53 -25.72 -2.50
C ASN A 159 2.07 -25.32 -2.29
N SER A 160 1.21 -25.66 -3.25
CA SER A 160 -0.25 -25.56 -3.15
C SER A 160 -0.85 -26.89 -3.58
N VAL A 161 -1.58 -27.52 -2.66
CA VAL A 161 -2.17 -28.85 -2.86
C VAL A 161 -3.41 -28.73 -3.72
N ASP A 162 -3.43 -29.50 -4.79
CA ASP A 162 -4.65 -29.88 -5.49
C ASP A 162 -4.43 -31.29 -6.08
N ASN A 163 -5.40 -32.17 -5.83
CA ASN A 163 -5.33 -33.61 -6.07
C ASN A 163 -6.47 -34.14 -6.96
N ASP A 164 -7.13 -33.24 -7.69
CA ASP A 164 -8.25 -33.50 -8.62
C ASP A 164 -9.45 -34.27 -8.04
N SER A 165 -9.50 -34.46 -6.72
CA SER A 165 -10.53 -35.26 -6.04
C SER A 165 -11.10 -34.51 -4.85
N SER A 166 -10.43 -34.57 -3.70
CA SER A 166 -10.88 -33.96 -2.44
C SER A 166 -10.42 -32.53 -2.26
N ILE A 167 -9.37 -32.08 -2.95
CA ILE A 167 -8.84 -30.72 -2.84
C ILE A 167 -8.54 -30.21 -4.23
N ASN A 168 -9.30 -29.21 -4.69
CA ASN A 168 -9.24 -28.72 -6.07
C ASN A 168 -9.37 -27.20 -6.14
N ASP A 169 -8.70 -26.58 -7.10
CA ASP A 169 -8.92 -25.17 -7.44
C ASP A 169 -10.13 -25.04 -8.38
N ILE A 170 -11.17 -24.34 -7.93
CA ILE A 170 -12.43 -24.17 -8.66
C ILE A 170 -12.79 -22.70 -8.77
N GLN A 171 -13.57 -22.33 -9.80
CA GLN A 171 -14.20 -21.00 -9.83
C GLN A 171 -15.51 -21.03 -9.02
N ASP A 172 -15.59 -20.24 -7.94
CA ASP A 172 -16.80 -20.16 -7.13
C ASP A 172 -17.71 -19.01 -7.59
N PHE A 173 -18.61 -19.30 -8.52
CA PHE A 173 -19.64 -18.35 -8.98
C PHE A 173 -20.78 -18.16 -7.97
N THR A 174 -20.91 -19.01 -6.96
CA THR A 174 -22.06 -18.99 -6.03
C THR A 174 -21.87 -18.00 -4.90
N LYS A 175 -20.63 -17.91 -4.37
CA LYS A 175 -20.27 -17.09 -3.21
C LYS A 175 -18.95 -16.34 -3.38
N GLY A 176 -18.11 -16.73 -4.34
CA GLY A 176 -16.80 -16.14 -4.61
C GLY A 176 -16.77 -15.19 -5.81
N SER A 177 -17.93 -14.78 -6.36
CA SER A 177 -18.00 -13.86 -7.51
C SER A 177 -17.23 -14.33 -8.76
N GLY A 178 -16.98 -15.64 -8.89
CA GLY A 178 -16.22 -16.22 -10.00
C GLY A 178 -14.70 -16.25 -9.81
N GLU A 179 -14.20 -15.85 -8.63
CA GLU A 179 -12.79 -16.02 -8.24
C GLU A 179 -12.44 -17.52 -8.18
N TYR A 180 -11.19 -17.84 -8.53
CA TYR A 180 -10.64 -19.15 -8.21
C TYR A 180 -10.47 -19.26 -6.69
N VAL A 181 -10.82 -20.41 -6.14
CA VAL A 181 -10.69 -20.73 -4.72
C VAL A 181 -10.26 -22.18 -4.58
N LYS A 182 -9.58 -22.50 -3.49
CA LYS A 182 -9.29 -23.89 -3.13
C LYS A 182 -10.47 -24.50 -2.38
N GLN A 183 -11.16 -25.43 -3.03
CA GLN A 183 -12.22 -26.25 -2.46
C GLN A 183 -11.63 -27.49 -1.80
N CYS A 184 -12.04 -27.77 -0.56
CA CYS A 184 -11.72 -28.97 0.19
C CYS A 184 -13.02 -29.71 0.51
N LEU A 185 -13.18 -30.93 0.00
CA LEU A 185 -14.37 -31.77 0.13
C LEU A 185 -14.17 -32.86 1.18
N TYR A 186 -15.00 -32.82 2.20
CA TYR A 186 -14.97 -33.70 3.36
C TYR A 186 -15.20 -35.16 2.98
N ASN A 187 -14.33 -36.04 3.46
CA ASN A 187 -14.52 -37.47 3.33
C ASN A 187 -15.48 -38.02 4.40
N HIS A 188 -16.76 -38.13 4.03
CA HIS A 188 -17.79 -38.69 4.90
C HIS A 188 -17.57 -40.16 5.29
N SER A 189 -16.89 -40.95 4.45
CA SER A 189 -16.66 -42.38 4.71
C SER A 189 -15.49 -42.62 5.66
N THR A 190 -14.45 -41.79 5.57
CA THR A 190 -13.26 -41.88 6.41
C THR A 190 -12.83 -40.46 6.85
N PRO A 191 -13.48 -39.89 7.87
CA PRO A 191 -13.19 -38.53 8.32
C PRO A 191 -11.72 -38.35 8.71
N GLY A 192 -11.08 -37.29 8.22
CA GLY A 192 -9.66 -36.99 8.46
C GLY A 192 -8.68 -37.67 7.50
N ALA A 193 -9.13 -38.53 6.58
CA ALA A 193 -8.25 -39.23 5.64
C ALA A 193 -7.50 -38.28 4.70
N ASN A 194 -8.07 -37.11 4.40
CA ASN A 194 -7.48 -36.09 3.55
C ASN A 194 -6.89 -34.90 4.33
N ALA A 195 -6.81 -35.00 5.66
CA ALA A 195 -6.32 -33.91 6.50
C ALA A 195 -4.84 -33.60 6.20
N GLN A 196 -4.54 -32.38 5.79
CA GLN A 196 -3.19 -32.00 5.38
C GLN A 196 -2.98 -30.48 5.36
N MET A 197 -1.72 -30.08 5.17
CA MET A 197 -1.37 -28.71 4.84
C MET A 197 -1.83 -28.39 3.42
N LEU A 198 -2.60 -27.32 3.24
CA LEU A 198 -3.12 -26.94 1.93
C LEU A 198 -2.10 -26.19 1.09
N PHE A 199 -1.31 -25.33 1.73
CA PHE A 199 -0.28 -24.54 1.06
C PHE A 199 0.77 -24.07 2.05
N TYR A 200 2.01 -23.96 1.58
CA TYR A 200 3.19 -23.56 2.36
C TYR A 200 4.36 -23.19 1.42
N SER A 201 5.39 -22.58 2.00
CA SER A 201 6.53 -21.99 1.30
C SER A 201 6.12 -20.81 0.42
N LEU A 202 5.85 -19.67 1.06
CA LEU A 202 5.64 -18.39 0.38
C LEU A 202 6.78 -18.09 -0.60
N LYS A 203 6.41 -17.57 -1.78
CA LYS A 203 7.38 -17.07 -2.76
C LYS A 203 7.95 -15.72 -2.31
N GLY A 204 7.11 -14.73 -2.01
CA GLY A 204 7.53 -13.43 -1.45
C GLY A 204 7.51 -13.43 0.08
N ASN A 205 8.65 -13.73 0.73
CA ASN A 205 8.71 -14.03 2.17
C ASN A 205 9.63 -13.11 2.99
N LEU A 206 9.93 -11.91 2.49
CA LEU A 206 10.76 -10.93 3.19
C LEU A 206 10.03 -9.62 3.54
N GLU A 207 8.75 -9.46 3.18
CA GLU A 207 8.02 -8.20 3.40
C GLU A 207 7.81 -7.87 4.87
N GLN A 208 7.63 -8.88 5.72
CA GLN A 208 7.37 -8.68 7.15
C GLN A 208 8.65 -8.57 8.00
N VAL A 209 9.83 -8.57 7.36
CA VAL A 209 11.11 -8.55 8.09
C VAL A 209 11.83 -7.21 8.01
N ASN A 210 11.21 -6.14 7.49
CA ASN A 210 11.86 -4.86 7.34
C ASN A 210 11.86 -4.05 8.66
N ASN A 211 12.96 -4.14 9.39
CA ASN A 211 13.22 -3.31 10.58
C ASN A 211 14.24 -2.18 10.31
N PHE A 212 14.50 -1.84 9.04
CA PHE A 212 15.51 -0.83 8.69
C PHE A 212 15.13 0.57 9.20
N TRP A 213 13.84 0.90 9.14
CA TRP A 213 13.33 2.20 9.53
C TRP A 213 13.28 2.32 11.06
N GLN A 214 14.18 3.13 11.62
CA GLN A 214 14.24 3.41 13.06
C GLN A 214 13.09 4.32 13.54
N ALA A 215 12.26 4.82 12.62
CA ALA A 215 11.14 5.68 12.98
C ALA A 215 10.08 4.93 13.80
N PRO A 216 9.63 5.50 14.94
CA PRO A 216 8.64 4.86 15.81
C PRO A 216 7.32 4.49 15.12
N TRP A 217 6.99 5.14 14.00
CA TRP A 217 5.76 4.92 13.24
C TRP A 217 5.99 4.37 11.81
N VAL A 218 7.18 3.84 11.50
CA VAL A 218 7.42 3.19 10.20
C VAL A 218 7.93 1.75 10.35
N GLY A 219 8.69 1.43 11.40
CA GLY A 219 9.28 0.09 11.53
C GLY A 219 8.26 -1.02 11.83
N ASP A 220 8.40 -2.16 11.15
CA ASP A 220 7.50 -3.32 11.25
C ASP A 220 7.35 -3.87 12.69
N GLY A 221 8.42 -3.79 13.48
CA GLY A 221 8.42 -4.22 14.89
C GLY A 221 7.58 -3.37 15.84
N LYS A 222 6.98 -2.28 15.36
CA LYS A 222 6.14 -1.36 16.14
C LYS A 222 4.65 -1.69 16.05
N TYR A 223 4.28 -2.64 15.19
CA TYR A 223 2.88 -2.93 14.89
C TYR A 223 2.50 -4.36 15.19
N GLU A 224 1.22 -4.50 15.50
CA GLU A 224 0.55 -5.79 15.43
C GLU A 224 0.39 -6.18 13.97
N TRP A 225 0.45 -7.48 13.71
CA TRP A 225 0.16 -8.06 12.41
C TRP A 225 -1.05 -8.96 12.49
N TYR A 226 -1.89 -8.91 11.47
CA TYR A 226 -3.15 -9.63 11.40
C TYR A 226 -3.14 -10.57 10.20
N ILE A 227 -3.23 -11.87 10.46
CA ILE A 227 -3.27 -12.92 9.45
C ILE A 227 -4.71 -13.39 9.28
N MET A 228 -5.28 -13.08 8.11
CA MET A 228 -6.70 -13.14 7.81
C MET A 228 -6.97 -14.03 6.59
N PRO A 229 -7.14 -15.35 6.77
CA PRO A 229 -7.57 -16.20 5.69
C PRO A 229 -9.04 -15.94 5.36
N ARG A 230 -9.36 -15.87 4.07
CA ARG A 230 -10.74 -15.72 3.59
C ARG A 230 -11.36 -17.10 3.36
N ILE A 231 -12.15 -17.57 4.34
CA ILE A 231 -12.68 -18.96 4.38
C ILE A 231 -14.21 -18.97 4.42
N ARG A 232 -14.81 -19.99 3.79
CA ARG A 232 -16.19 -20.42 4.06
C ARG A 232 -16.28 -21.91 4.29
N ILE A 233 -17.38 -22.34 4.91
CA ILE A 233 -17.74 -23.76 5.12
C ILE A 233 -19.18 -24.01 4.68
N ASP A 234 -19.58 -25.28 4.61
CA ASP A 234 -20.97 -25.63 4.30
C ASP A 234 -21.96 -25.06 5.34
N THR A 235 -23.04 -24.47 4.85
CA THR A 235 -24.05 -23.81 5.70
C THR A 235 -24.89 -24.77 6.52
N ALA A 236 -25.22 -25.94 5.98
CA ALA A 236 -26.00 -26.93 6.72
C ALA A 236 -25.17 -27.52 7.87
N PHE A 237 -23.90 -27.81 7.59
CA PHE A 237 -22.93 -28.27 8.58
C PHE A 237 -22.69 -27.23 9.67
N ALA A 238 -22.49 -25.95 9.29
CA ALA A 238 -22.18 -24.87 10.22
C ALA A 238 -23.32 -24.53 11.18
N ASN A 239 -24.56 -24.67 10.71
CA ASN A 239 -25.75 -24.33 11.48
C ASN A 239 -26.29 -25.48 12.33
N ASN A 240 -25.74 -26.69 12.19
CA ASN A 240 -26.05 -27.81 13.09
C ASN A 240 -25.40 -27.59 14.47
N PRO A 241 -26.18 -27.49 15.57
CA PRO A 241 -25.64 -27.27 16.92
C PRO A 241 -24.66 -28.34 17.39
N LEU A 242 -24.76 -29.58 16.89
CA LEU A 242 -23.86 -30.68 17.25
C LEU A 242 -22.44 -30.49 16.72
N ASN A 243 -22.26 -29.64 15.71
CA ASN A 243 -20.98 -29.46 15.02
C ASN A 243 -20.14 -28.30 15.55
N GLN A 244 -20.65 -27.51 16.51
CA GLN A 244 -20.05 -26.23 16.91
C GLN A 244 -18.57 -26.31 17.33
N GLU A 245 -18.18 -27.40 18.00
CA GLU A 245 -16.81 -27.60 18.49
C GLU A 245 -15.88 -28.31 17.49
N ILE A 246 -16.39 -28.69 16.30
CA ILE A 246 -15.60 -29.35 15.27
C ILE A 246 -14.58 -28.35 14.70
N GLU A 247 -13.33 -28.80 14.62
CA GLU A 247 -12.22 -28.06 14.03
C GLU A 247 -12.32 -28.10 12.51
N VAL A 248 -12.25 -26.92 11.89
CA VAL A 248 -12.30 -26.77 10.42
C VAL A 248 -10.88 -26.75 9.87
N CYS A 249 -10.06 -25.82 10.37
CA CYS A 249 -8.69 -25.66 9.95
C CYS A 249 -7.81 -25.08 11.08
N LYS A 250 -6.50 -25.08 10.86
CA LYS A 250 -5.52 -24.43 11.70
C LYS A 250 -4.66 -23.51 10.84
N ILE A 251 -4.64 -22.23 11.20
CA ILE A 251 -3.75 -21.21 10.64
C ILE A 251 -2.41 -21.35 11.35
N ILE A 252 -1.32 -21.36 10.60
CA ILE A 252 0.04 -21.48 11.13
C ILE A 252 0.87 -20.37 10.50
N THR A 253 1.44 -19.51 11.32
CA THR A 253 2.39 -18.50 10.89
C THR A 253 3.77 -18.87 11.38
N THR A 254 4.78 -18.81 10.52
CA THR A 254 6.17 -19.07 10.86
C THR A 254 6.97 -17.77 10.75
N ASN A 255 7.95 -17.53 11.64
CA ASN A 255 8.86 -16.39 11.55
C ASN A 255 10.12 -16.71 10.74
N ARG A 256 11.05 -15.74 10.64
CA ARG A 256 12.30 -15.90 9.88
C ARG A 256 13.15 -17.11 10.29
N VAL A 257 13.20 -17.45 11.59
CA VAL A 257 14.04 -18.55 12.11
C VAL A 257 13.32 -19.91 12.12
N GLY A 258 12.00 -19.92 12.08
CA GLY A 258 11.17 -21.14 12.03
C GLY A 258 10.23 -21.34 13.21
N ASP A 259 10.20 -20.43 14.19
CA ASP A 259 9.21 -20.48 15.27
C ASP A 259 7.81 -20.25 14.70
N SER A 260 6.81 -20.86 15.33
CA SER A 260 5.46 -20.83 14.78
C SER A 260 4.41 -20.43 15.81
N LEU A 261 3.49 -19.58 15.38
CA LEU A 261 2.22 -19.29 16.04
C LEU A 261 1.11 -20.06 15.33
N MET A 262 0.12 -20.51 16.08
CA MET A 262 -0.97 -21.31 15.54
C MET A 262 -2.32 -20.90 16.12
N GLN A 263 -3.34 -20.96 15.28
CA GLN A 263 -4.72 -20.70 15.67
C GLN A 263 -5.66 -21.71 15.02
N VAL A 264 -6.47 -22.40 15.83
CA VAL A 264 -7.46 -23.36 15.35
C VAL A 264 -8.80 -22.66 15.16
N ILE A 265 -9.36 -22.76 13.96
CA ILE A 265 -10.69 -22.26 13.64
C ILE A 265 -11.69 -23.41 13.71
N LYS A 266 -12.76 -23.22 14.50
CA LYS A 266 -13.85 -24.18 14.67
C LYS A 266 -15.12 -23.69 13.98
N VAL A 267 -16.07 -24.60 13.77
CA VAL A 267 -17.37 -24.31 13.14
C VAL A 267 -18.09 -23.13 13.79
N LYS A 268 -18.13 -23.07 15.13
CA LYS A 268 -18.78 -21.96 15.87
C LYS A 268 -18.23 -20.58 15.51
N ASN A 269 -16.97 -20.50 15.07
CA ASN A 269 -16.32 -19.24 14.77
C ASN A 269 -16.81 -18.61 13.45
N PHE A 270 -17.57 -19.35 12.62
CA PHE A 270 -18.17 -18.84 11.38
C PHE A 270 -19.50 -18.10 11.59
N LYS A 271 -20.02 -18.08 12.83
CA LYS A 271 -21.23 -17.35 13.20
C LYS A 271 -20.88 -15.92 13.63
N ALA A 272 -21.83 -14.98 13.64
CA ALA A 272 -21.60 -13.60 14.13
C ALA A 272 -21.84 -13.45 15.65
N SER A 273 -22.61 -14.37 16.20
CA SER A 273 -22.91 -14.55 17.62
C SER A 273 -23.40 -15.98 17.85
N ASP A 274 -23.49 -16.41 19.12
CA ASP A 274 -23.96 -17.76 19.47
C ASP A 274 -25.32 -18.12 18.88
N ASP A 275 -26.21 -17.14 18.80
CA ASP A 275 -27.59 -17.29 18.32
C ASP A 275 -27.75 -16.98 16.82
N SER A 276 -26.68 -16.56 16.16
CA SER A 276 -26.74 -16.21 14.74
C SER A 276 -26.64 -17.44 13.81
N ILE A 277 -27.24 -17.31 12.64
CA ILE A 277 -27.16 -18.30 11.55
C ILE A 277 -26.06 -17.87 10.58
N TYR A 278 -25.15 -18.79 10.27
CA TYR A 278 -24.14 -18.56 9.24
C TYR A 278 -24.77 -18.70 7.86
N ASN A 279 -24.52 -17.73 6.98
CA ASN A 279 -25.13 -17.62 5.66
C ASN A 279 -24.25 -18.12 4.50
N GLY A 280 -23.09 -18.74 4.81
CA GLY A 280 -22.18 -19.29 3.81
C GLY A 280 -21.27 -18.27 3.14
N LYS A 281 -21.25 -17.01 3.61
CA LYS A 281 -20.35 -15.99 3.09
C LYS A 281 -18.91 -16.29 3.48
N TYR A 282 -17.96 -15.95 2.61
CA TYR A 282 -16.56 -15.92 2.97
C TYR A 282 -16.33 -14.95 4.14
N LEU A 283 -15.53 -15.39 5.11
CA LEU A 283 -15.14 -14.62 6.28
C LEU A 283 -13.62 -14.47 6.31
N GLU A 284 -13.17 -13.25 6.59
CA GLU A 284 -11.78 -12.94 6.92
C GLU A 284 -11.59 -12.75 8.44
N ASN A 285 -12.70 -12.47 9.15
CA ASN A 285 -12.75 -12.29 10.59
C ASN A 285 -13.70 -13.34 11.19
N PHE A 286 -13.26 -13.97 12.27
CA PHE A 286 -14.01 -15.04 12.94
C PHE A 286 -14.53 -14.59 14.31
N TYR A 287 -15.67 -15.12 14.72
CA TYR A 287 -16.31 -14.78 15.99
C TYR A 287 -15.70 -15.52 17.19
N SER A 288 -15.68 -14.87 18.35
CA SER A 288 -15.34 -15.46 19.65
C SER A 288 -16.38 -15.13 20.72
N ARG A 289 -16.73 -16.13 21.55
CA ARG A 289 -17.62 -16.00 22.71
C ARG A 289 -16.75 -15.78 23.97
N LEU A 290 -16.78 -14.55 24.50
CA LEU A 290 -16.28 -14.16 25.84
C LEU A 290 -14.79 -14.43 26.15
N GLY A 291 -13.94 -13.43 25.89
CA GLY A 291 -12.75 -13.14 26.71
C GLY A 291 -11.41 -13.73 26.30
N ALA A 292 -11.37 -14.74 25.42
CA ALA A 292 -10.14 -15.16 24.75
C ALA A 292 -10.31 -14.99 23.24
N SER A 293 -9.51 -14.10 22.66
CA SER A 293 -9.55 -13.76 21.25
C SER A 293 -9.34 -15.00 20.36
N ILE A 294 -10.30 -15.26 19.47
CA ILE A 294 -9.96 -15.67 18.12
C ILE A 294 -10.62 -14.64 17.20
N THR A 295 -10.13 -13.40 17.31
CA THR A 295 -9.93 -12.55 16.13
C THR A 295 -8.83 -13.20 15.28
N ASN A 296 -8.60 -12.72 14.07
CA ASN A 296 -7.47 -13.08 13.18
C ASN A 296 -6.21 -13.52 13.94
N LEU A 297 -5.41 -14.44 13.38
CA LEU A 297 -4.15 -14.80 14.04
C LEU A 297 -3.31 -13.54 14.12
N GLN A 298 -3.11 -13.07 15.36
CA GLN A 298 -2.49 -11.80 15.65
C GLN A 298 -1.07 -12.06 16.13
N VAL A 299 -0.09 -11.46 15.45
CA VAL A 299 1.28 -11.40 15.94
C VAL A 299 1.42 -10.10 16.74
N PRO A 300 1.73 -10.17 18.04
CA PRO A 300 1.80 -8.98 18.88
C PRO A 300 2.97 -8.07 18.50
N VAL A 301 2.86 -6.79 18.88
CA VAL A 301 3.92 -5.77 18.70
C VAL A 301 5.25 -6.30 19.23
N SER A 302 6.13 -6.67 18.31
CA SER A 302 7.43 -7.25 18.60
C SER A 302 8.23 -7.40 17.31
N ASN A 303 9.52 -7.69 17.45
CA ASN A 303 10.37 -8.09 16.34
C ASN A 303 10.16 -9.59 15.97
N TRP A 304 8.95 -10.14 16.13
CA TRP A 304 8.75 -11.59 16.01
C TRP A 304 9.06 -12.14 14.62
N PHE A 305 8.69 -11.42 13.55
CA PHE A 305 9.06 -11.81 12.19
C PHE A 305 10.55 -11.66 11.90
N ASN A 306 11.26 -10.78 12.60
CA ASN A 306 12.68 -10.52 12.37
C ASN A 306 13.47 -10.38 13.67
N ASP A 307 14.19 -11.43 14.03
CA ASP A 307 15.01 -11.55 15.23
C ASP A 307 16.30 -10.71 15.24
N SER A 308 16.64 -10.04 14.13
CA SER A 308 17.89 -9.28 14.00
C SER A 308 17.71 -7.88 13.41
N ALA A 309 18.47 -6.93 13.96
CA ALA A 309 18.50 -5.54 13.47
C ALA A 309 19.17 -5.38 12.10
N LYS A 310 19.79 -6.44 11.55
CA LYS A 310 20.53 -6.41 10.28
C LYS A 310 19.84 -7.30 9.27
N PHE A 311 18.88 -6.72 8.55
CA PHE A 311 18.34 -7.28 7.33
C PHE A 311 19.41 -7.18 6.23
N GLY A 312 19.66 -8.31 5.55
CA GLY A 312 20.35 -8.29 4.27
C GLY A 312 19.29 -8.43 3.19
N ILE A 313 19.25 -7.47 2.26
CA ILE A 313 18.37 -7.44 1.06
C ILE A 313 18.44 -8.76 0.25
N ASN A 314 19.46 -9.59 0.48
CA ASN A 314 19.71 -10.85 -0.19
C ASN A 314 19.51 -12.10 0.68
N ASP A 315 18.78 -12.02 1.80
CA ASP A 315 18.57 -13.19 2.66
C ASP A 315 17.64 -14.23 2.00
N THR A 316 18.23 -15.34 1.56
CA THR A 316 17.51 -16.48 0.99
C THR A 316 17.04 -17.50 2.01
N HIS A 317 17.28 -17.28 3.31
CA HIS A 317 16.99 -18.25 4.38
C HIS A 317 15.75 -17.90 5.21
N SER A 318 15.01 -16.86 4.85
CA SER A 318 13.77 -16.52 5.53
C SER A 318 12.79 -17.69 5.49
N LYS A 319 12.26 -18.04 6.66
CA LYS A 319 11.21 -19.06 6.82
C LYS A 319 9.85 -18.45 7.12
N VAL A 320 9.69 -17.13 6.92
CA VAL A 320 8.40 -16.47 7.09
C VAL A 320 7.39 -17.13 6.16
N ASP A 321 6.26 -17.54 6.72
CA ASP A 321 5.26 -18.31 5.98
C ASP A 321 3.89 -18.21 6.65
N PHE A 322 2.83 -18.26 5.84
CA PHE A 322 1.43 -18.21 6.28
C PHE A 322 0.71 -19.43 5.71
N LYS A 323 0.42 -20.41 6.56
CA LYS A 323 -0.03 -21.74 6.14
C LYS A 323 -1.41 -22.05 6.71
N VAL A 324 -2.15 -22.91 6.01
CA VAL A 324 -3.42 -23.46 6.52
C VAL A 324 -3.39 -24.98 6.43
N PHE A 325 -3.65 -25.61 7.58
CA PHE A 325 -3.90 -27.04 7.69
C PHE A 325 -5.42 -27.27 7.74
N TRP A 326 -5.97 -28.09 6.86
CA TRP A 326 -7.38 -28.48 6.87
C TRP A 326 -7.56 -29.84 7.55
N PHE A 327 -8.55 -29.95 8.43
CA PHE A 327 -8.75 -31.15 9.25
C PHE A 327 -9.56 -32.26 8.58
N ASP A 328 -10.13 -32.03 7.39
CA ASP A 328 -11.01 -32.99 6.71
C ASP A 328 -12.16 -33.50 7.63
N LYS A 329 -12.81 -32.54 8.29
CA LYS A 329 -14.00 -32.76 9.15
C LYS A 329 -15.26 -32.08 8.62
N CYS A 330 -15.12 -31.17 7.65
CA CYS A 330 -16.21 -30.51 6.94
C CYS A 330 -15.69 -29.92 5.62
N ASP A 331 -16.60 -29.67 4.68
CA ASP A 331 -16.28 -28.94 3.47
C ASP A 331 -15.79 -27.53 3.80
N MET A 332 -14.75 -27.10 3.12
CA MET A 332 -14.14 -25.80 3.29
C MET A 332 -13.75 -25.22 1.93
N TRP A 333 -13.87 -23.91 1.78
CA TRP A 333 -13.32 -23.19 0.66
C TRP A 333 -12.46 -22.05 1.19
N ILE A 334 -11.27 -21.88 0.63
CA ILE A 334 -10.36 -20.80 0.96
C ILE A 334 -9.95 -20.09 -0.32
N ASP A 335 -10.07 -18.77 -0.29
CA ASP A 335 -9.72 -17.88 -1.41
C ASP A 335 -8.25 -17.42 -1.27
N ARG A 336 -7.93 -16.74 -0.18
CA ARG A 336 -6.58 -16.17 0.04
C ARG A 336 -6.24 -16.01 1.50
N ILE A 337 -4.98 -15.68 1.77
CA ILE A 337 -4.56 -15.13 3.07
C ILE A 337 -4.21 -13.66 2.89
N ARG A 338 -4.96 -12.79 3.56
CA ARG A 338 -4.57 -11.39 3.73
C ARG A 338 -3.67 -11.25 4.96
N VAL A 339 -2.62 -10.47 4.82
CA VAL A 339 -1.74 -10.07 5.91
C VAL A 339 -1.69 -8.55 5.95
N GLU A 340 -2.05 -7.96 7.09
CA GLU A 340 -2.00 -6.52 7.32
C GLU A 340 -1.20 -6.20 8.57
N ASN A 341 -0.39 -5.14 8.53
CA ASN A 341 0.09 -4.50 9.76
C ASN A 341 -0.99 -3.56 10.32
N GLN A 342 -0.80 -3.08 11.54
CA GLN A 342 -1.78 -2.25 12.24
C GLN A 342 -2.26 -1.00 11.45
N PRO A 343 -1.40 -0.17 10.83
CA PRO A 343 -1.86 0.95 10.01
C PRO A 343 -2.80 0.51 8.87
N ALA A 344 -2.42 -0.54 8.12
CA ALA A 344 -3.25 -1.08 7.05
C ALA A 344 -4.57 -1.64 7.58
N HIS A 345 -4.54 -2.35 8.72
CA HIS A 345 -5.73 -2.93 9.32
C HIS A 345 -6.75 -1.88 9.77
N LEU A 346 -6.29 -0.83 10.44
CA LEU A 346 -7.11 0.30 10.87
C LEU A 346 -7.74 1.02 9.68
N MET A 347 -6.96 1.23 8.61
CA MET A 347 -7.39 1.99 7.44
C MET A 347 -8.30 1.18 6.51
N MET A 348 -7.90 -0.04 6.16
CA MET A 348 -8.51 -0.81 5.07
C MET A 348 -9.55 -1.84 5.52
N THR A 349 -9.38 -2.40 6.73
CA THR A 349 -10.28 -3.44 7.24
C THR A 349 -11.28 -2.87 8.24
N LEU A 350 -10.82 -2.08 9.21
CA LEU A 350 -11.68 -1.50 10.24
C LEU A 350 -12.32 -0.18 9.81
N ASN A 351 -11.77 0.52 8.82
CA ASN A 351 -12.20 1.85 8.39
C ASN A 351 -12.34 2.80 9.60
N ALA A 352 -11.31 2.83 10.44
CA ALA A 352 -11.34 3.53 11.72
C ALA A 352 -11.66 5.03 11.52
N PRO A 353 -12.72 5.59 12.12
CA PRO A 353 -13.16 6.96 11.83
C PRO A 353 -12.12 8.05 12.09
N TYR A 354 -11.23 7.86 13.07
CA TYR A 354 -10.17 8.83 13.37
C TYR A 354 -9.07 8.86 12.29
N ILE A 355 -8.85 7.76 11.56
CA ILE A 355 -7.92 7.71 10.42
C ILE A 355 -8.46 8.57 9.28
N GLU A 356 -9.75 8.46 8.98
CA GLU A 356 -10.42 9.32 8.01
C GLU A 356 -10.30 10.80 8.39
N GLU A 357 -10.51 11.12 9.68
CA GLU A 357 -10.39 12.48 10.18
C GLU A 357 -8.95 13.01 10.09
N TRP A 358 -7.94 12.17 10.35
CA TRP A 358 -6.53 12.56 10.16
C TRP A 358 -6.24 12.94 8.71
N ILE A 359 -6.67 12.12 7.75
CA ILE A 359 -6.46 12.40 6.33
C ILE A 359 -7.21 13.68 5.94
N ARG A 360 -8.48 13.79 6.34
CA ARG A 360 -9.32 14.95 6.05
C ARG A 360 -8.69 16.23 6.60
N ALA A 361 -8.29 16.26 7.86
CA ALA A 361 -7.73 17.46 8.47
C ALA A 361 -6.37 17.87 7.89
N GLU A 362 -5.47 16.93 7.56
CA GLU A 362 -4.21 17.25 6.86
C GLU A 362 -4.47 17.85 5.46
N VAL A 363 -5.53 17.42 4.75
CA VAL A 363 -5.88 17.96 3.44
C VAL A 363 -6.64 19.29 3.55
N GLU A 364 -7.71 19.33 4.35
CA GLU A 364 -8.65 20.44 4.44
C GLU A 364 -8.10 21.60 5.27
N ASP A 365 -7.61 21.32 6.49
CA ASP A 365 -7.24 22.35 7.46
C ASP A 365 -5.85 22.93 7.22
N ILE A 366 -5.01 22.24 6.43
CA ILE A 366 -3.67 22.69 6.06
C ILE A 366 -3.65 23.05 4.56
N ALA A 367 -3.65 22.05 3.67
CA ALA A 367 -3.35 22.28 2.26
C ALA A 367 -4.44 23.11 1.56
N MET A 368 -5.72 22.76 1.74
CA MET A 368 -6.83 23.49 1.14
C MET A 368 -7.11 24.83 1.84
N ALA A 369 -6.85 24.95 3.14
CA ALA A 369 -6.95 26.23 3.83
C ALA A 369 -5.98 27.27 3.24
N GLU A 370 -4.74 26.87 2.94
CA GLU A 370 -3.76 27.74 2.27
C GLU A 370 -4.23 28.14 0.87
N VAL A 371 -4.73 27.17 0.10
CA VAL A 371 -5.32 27.42 -1.21
C VAL A 371 -6.48 28.41 -1.15
N GLY A 372 -7.39 28.24 -0.18
CA GLY A 372 -8.52 29.14 0.03
C GLY A 372 -8.09 30.54 0.44
N GLY A 373 -6.93 30.67 1.08
CA GLY A 373 -6.25 31.94 1.38
C GLY A 373 -5.52 32.57 0.20
N GLY A 374 -5.54 31.97 -0.99
CA GLY A 374 -4.86 32.46 -2.19
C GLY A 374 -3.39 32.05 -2.30
N ASN A 375 -2.94 31.11 -1.47
CA ASN A 375 -1.58 30.57 -1.51
C ASN A 375 -1.44 29.49 -2.59
N ASN A 376 -0.37 29.59 -3.40
CA ASN A 376 -0.04 28.62 -4.46
C ASN A 376 1.16 27.73 -4.11
N SER A 377 1.69 27.87 -2.89
CA SER A 377 2.83 27.10 -2.41
C SER A 377 2.49 25.65 -2.10
N PRO A 378 1.35 25.26 -1.50
CA PRO A 378 1.04 23.84 -1.39
C PRO A 378 1.09 23.19 -2.77
N TYR A 379 2.07 22.32 -2.99
CA TYR A 379 2.24 21.67 -4.28
C TYR A 379 1.53 20.33 -4.26
N LYS A 380 2.06 19.38 -3.48
CA LYS A 380 1.59 18.01 -3.36
C LYS A 380 2.02 17.38 -2.05
N PHE A 381 1.35 16.28 -1.69
CA PHE A 381 1.83 15.38 -0.66
C PHE A 381 2.93 14.47 -1.22
N TYR A 382 3.89 14.10 -0.38
CA TYR A 382 5.09 13.39 -0.76
C TYR A 382 5.35 12.19 0.15
N ILE A 383 5.76 11.07 -0.45
CA ILE A 383 6.40 9.94 0.22
C ILE A 383 7.55 9.41 -0.64
N GLU A 384 8.48 8.68 -0.04
CA GLU A 384 9.58 8.05 -0.77
C GLU A 384 9.85 6.64 -0.30
N GLU A 385 10.64 5.89 -1.07
CA GLU A 385 11.23 4.61 -0.66
C GLU A 385 10.21 3.64 -0.02
N PHE A 386 9.29 3.15 -0.84
CA PHE A 386 8.24 2.22 -0.41
C PHE A 386 8.42 0.82 -1.02
N GLU A 387 7.88 -0.18 -0.32
CA GLU A 387 7.80 -1.58 -0.75
C GLU A 387 6.49 -1.86 -1.49
N MET A 388 6.43 -2.99 -2.20
CA MET A 388 5.22 -3.41 -2.92
C MET A 388 3.99 -3.54 -2.01
N SER A 389 4.17 -4.06 -0.80
CA SER A 389 3.12 -4.23 0.21
C SER A 389 2.53 -2.90 0.72
N HIS A 390 3.20 -1.76 0.51
CA HIS A 390 2.67 -0.42 0.84
C HIS A 390 1.65 0.08 -0.18
N LEU A 391 1.66 -0.44 -1.42
CA LEU A 391 0.85 0.11 -2.51
C LEU A 391 -0.67 0.14 -2.26
N PRO A 392 -1.29 -0.86 -1.60
CA PRO A 392 -2.72 -0.78 -1.29
C PRO A 392 -3.05 0.42 -0.39
N CYS A 393 -2.17 0.74 0.56
CA CYS A 393 -2.33 1.85 1.48
C CYS A 393 -2.04 3.20 0.81
N ILE A 394 -0.99 3.28 -0.01
CA ILE A 394 -0.69 4.41 -0.89
C ILE A 394 -1.88 4.73 -1.80
N ALA A 395 -2.49 3.70 -2.40
CA ALA A 395 -3.66 3.83 -3.26
C ALA A 395 -4.87 4.41 -2.51
N TYR A 396 -5.13 3.90 -1.30
CA TYR A 396 -6.20 4.38 -0.43
C TYR A 396 -6.01 5.85 -0.08
N LEU A 397 -4.82 6.20 0.43
CA LEU A 397 -4.48 7.55 0.85
C LEU A 397 -4.56 8.53 -0.33
N ASN A 398 -3.99 8.19 -1.49
CA ASN A 398 -4.03 9.02 -2.69
C ASN A 398 -5.47 9.31 -3.16
N LYS A 399 -6.36 8.30 -3.16
CA LYS A 399 -7.79 8.49 -3.49
C LYS A 399 -8.47 9.46 -2.52
N LYS A 400 -8.17 9.37 -1.22
CA LYS A 400 -8.71 10.30 -0.20
C LYS A 400 -8.18 11.71 -0.36
N ILE A 401 -6.88 11.88 -0.62
CA ILE A 401 -6.29 13.19 -0.93
C ILE A 401 -6.99 13.84 -2.13
N ILE A 402 -7.14 13.08 -3.23
CA ILE A 402 -7.84 13.54 -4.43
C ILE A 402 -9.28 13.93 -4.08
N SER A 403 -9.99 13.10 -3.31
CA SER A 403 -11.38 13.38 -2.90
C SER A 403 -11.49 14.66 -2.06
N TYR A 404 -10.74 14.78 -0.97
CA TYR A 404 -10.82 15.92 -0.04
C TYR A 404 -10.28 17.23 -0.62
N SER A 405 -9.39 17.15 -1.61
CA SER A 405 -8.88 18.32 -2.33
C SER A 405 -9.68 18.68 -3.58
N ASN A 406 -10.79 17.98 -3.85
CA ASN A 406 -11.55 18.07 -5.10
C ASN A 406 -10.61 17.97 -6.33
N GLY A 407 -9.72 16.99 -6.35
CA GLY A 407 -8.79 16.71 -7.43
C GLY A 407 -7.60 17.67 -7.57
N ARG A 408 -7.47 18.67 -6.69
CA ARG A 408 -6.36 19.63 -6.72
C ARG A 408 -5.03 19.00 -6.33
N PHE A 409 -5.04 18.11 -5.34
CA PHE A 409 -3.86 17.44 -4.83
C PHE A 409 -3.87 15.96 -5.14
N SER A 410 -2.67 15.39 -5.22
CA SER A 410 -2.44 13.95 -5.27
C SER A 410 -1.16 13.65 -4.48
N LEU A 411 -0.93 12.38 -4.23
CA LEU A 411 0.35 11.91 -3.72
C LEU A 411 1.38 11.90 -4.86
N MET A 412 2.61 12.30 -4.54
CA MET A 412 3.81 12.18 -5.36
C MET A 412 4.74 11.19 -4.66
N VAL A 413 5.30 10.21 -5.41
CA VAL A 413 6.07 9.11 -4.80
C VAL A 413 7.45 8.91 -5.41
N ASN A 414 8.46 8.66 -4.56
CA ASN A 414 9.77 8.19 -5.02
C ASN A 414 9.71 6.69 -5.25
N TYR A 415 9.94 6.31 -6.49
CA TYR A 415 10.09 4.93 -6.90
C TYR A 415 11.57 4.52 -6.87
N ASN A 416 11.89 3.67 -5.89
CA ASN A 416 13.12 2.89 -5.86
C ASN A 416 12.80 1.44 -6.31
N HIS A 417 13.35 1.03 -7.45
CA HIS A 417 13.06 -0.29 -8.03
C HIS A 417 13.52 -1.44 -7.14
N ASP A 418 14.69 -1.31 -6.51
CA ASP A 418 15.28 -2.38 -5.70
C ASP A 418 14.54 -2.54 -4.37
N LEU A 419 14.10 -1.44 -3.77
CA LEU A 419 13.25 -1.50 -2.58
C LEU A 419 11.86 -2.04 -2.92
N LEU A 420 11.25 -1.64 -4.04
CA LEU A 420 9.94 -2.16 -4.43
C LEU A 420 9.95 -3.69 -4.53
N LYS A 421 11.01 -4.28 -5.08
CA LYS A 421 11.13 -5.72 -5.32
C LYS A 421 11.84 -6.51 -4.22
N VAL A 422 12.25 -5.87 -3.12
CA VAL A 422 13.12 -6.46 -2.08
C VAL A 422 12.61 -7.80 -1.53
N PHE A 423 11.30 -8.02 -1.61
CA PHE A 423 10.63 -9.20 -1.13
C PHE A 423 10.62 -10.39 -2.09
N ILE A 424 10.94 -10.16 -3.36
CA ILE A 424 11.04 -11.20 -4.38
C ILE A 424 12.41 -11.87 -4.19
N PRO A 425 12.48 -13.19 -3.98
CA PRO A 425 13.76 -13.86 -3.80
C PRO A 425 14.68 -13.64 -5.00
N ASN A 426 15.94 -13.28 -4.74
CA ASN A 426 16.94 -13.03 -5.78
C ASN A 426 17.14 -14.19 -6.76
N SER A 427 16.83 -15.42 -6.34
CA SER A 427 16.89 -16.62 -7.20
C SER A 427 15.97 -16.56 -8.41
N TYR A 428 14.97 -15.67 -8.41
CA TYR A 428 14.04 -15.52 -9.51
C TYR A 428 14.55 -14.66 -10.67
N ASP A 429 15.63 -13.88 -10.48
CA ASP A 429 16.23 -12.96 -11.48
C ASP A 429 15.20 -12.21 -12.35
N THR A 430 14.06 -11.85 -11.76
CA THR A 430 12.92 -11.28 -12.51
C THR A 430 12.80 -9.81 -12.21
N LEU A 431 13.08 -9.00 -13.23
CA LEU A 431 12.74 -7.60 -13.22
C LEU A 431 11.24 -7.44 -13.45
N LEU A 432 10.58 -6.68 -12.58
CA LEU A 432 9.22 -6.24 -12.83
C LEU A 432 9.18 -5.44 -14.14
N SER A 433 8.36 -5.89 -15.08
CA SER A 433 8.23 -5.23 -16.38
C SER A 433 7.65 -3.82 -16.24
N ALA A 434 7.95 -2.94 -17.19
CA ALA A 434 7.35 -1.60 -17.23
C ALA A 434 5.81 -1.64 -17.22
N ARG A 435 5.20 -2.68 -17.82
CA ARG A 435 3.75 -2.92 -17.79
C ARG A 435 3.26 -3.19 -16.37
N GLN A 436 3.95 -4.03 -15.61
CA GLN A 436 3.61 -4.32 -14.22
C GLN A 436 3.77 -3.07 -13.34
N ILE A 437 4.87 -2.33 -13.50
CA ILE A 437 5.09 -1.08 -12.76
C ILE A 437 3.97 -0.06 -13.04
N LYS A 438 3.56 0.11 -14.31
CA LYS A 438 2.41 0.95 -14.66
C LYS A 438 1.13 0.45 -14.00
N LYS A 439 0.84 -0.86 -14.06
CA LYS A 439 -0.33 -1.48 -13.42
C LYS A 439 -0.37 -1.12 -11.93
N TYR A 440 0.76 -1.25 -11.25
CA TYR A 440 0.84 -1.05 -9.80
C TYR A 440 0.75 0.41 -9.38
N LEU A 441 1.56 1.27 -9.99
CA LEU A 441 1.68 2.68 -9.57
C LEU A 441 0.56 3.55 -10.14
N VAL A 442 0.27 3.38 -11.43
CA VAL A 442 -0.67 4.27 -12.13
C VAL A 442 -2.08 3.70 -12.07
N ASP A 443 -2.27 2.45 -12.52
CA ASP A 443 -3.62 1.92 -12.72
C ASP A 443 -4.28 1.55 -11.37
N SER A 444 -3.54 0.92 -10.47
CA SER A 444 -4.03 0.49 -9.15
C SER A 444 -3.96 1.60 -8.10
N ALA A 445 -2.81 2.28 -7.97
CA ALA A 445 -2.62 3.32 -6.97
C ALA A 445 -3.06 4.74 -7.40
N ALA A 446 -3.49 4.91 -8.66
CA ALA A 446 -3.92 6.19 -9.22
C ALA A 446 -2.87 7.30 -9.11
N LEU A 447 -1.58 6.96 -9.08
CA LEU A 447 -0.50 7.93 -8.98
C LEU A 447 -0.32 8.59 -10.34
N LYS A 448 -0.39 9.92 -10.34
CA LYS A 448 -0.17 10.74 -11.53
C LYS A 448 1.29 11.15 -11.70
N GLU A 449 2.03 11.17 -10.59
CA GLU A 449 3.42 11.63 -10.55
C GLU A 449 4.26 10.64 -9.75
N VAL A 450 5.04 9.88 -10.49
CA VAL A 450 6.05 8.96 -9.99
C VAL A 450 7.39 9.50 -10.44
N PHE A 451 8.33 9.65 -9.53
CA PHE A 451 9.71 9.96 -9.87
C PHE A 451 10.57 8.77 -9.53
N THR A 452 11.55 8.47 -10.37
CA THR A 452 12.52 7.40 -10.13
C THR A 452 13.81 8.03 -9.68
N GLU A 453 14.56 7.31 -8.87
CA GLU A 453 15.90 7.73 -8.48
C GLU A 453 16.78 7.91 -9.72
N CYS A 454 17.20 9.14 -9.96
CA CYS A 454 18.39 9.47 -10.72
C CYS A 454 19.19 10.40 -9.83
N TYR A 455 19.92 9.84 -8.86
CA TYR A 455 20.87 10.58 -8.03
C TYR A 455 22.10 10.95 -8.88
N GLY A 456 21.91 11.84 -9.86
CA GLY A 456 22.97 12.20 -10.81
C GLY A 456 24.22 12.83 -10.19
N LEU A 457 24.21 13.11 -8.88
CA LEU A 457 25.32 13.69 -8.12
C LEU A 457 25.80 12.84 -6.93
N GLU A 458 25.36 11.57 -6.81
CA GLU A 458 26.00 10.62 -5.87
C GLU A 458 27.35 10.16 -6.44
N GLY A 459 28.32 11.07 -6.40
CA GLY A 459 29.59 10.85 -7.09
C GLY A 459 30.56 12.02 -7.00
N TRP A 460 30.75 12.60 -5.81
CA TRP A 460 31.95 13.43 -5.58
C TRP A 460 32.57 13.13 -4.21
N ASN A 461 33.11 11.93 -4.08
CA ASN A 461 34.10 11.61 -3.07
C ASN A 461 35.48 11.59 -3.72
N ASN A 462 36.12 12.77 -3.80
CA ASN A 462 37.57 12.81 -3.94
C ASN A 462 38.15 12.82 -2.53
N SER A 463 38.68 11.67 -2.13
CA SER A 463 39.48 11.56 -0.93
C SER A 463 40.66 12.54 -0.96
N ILE A 464 41.06 12.97 0.25
CA ILE A 464 42.38 13.48 0.68
C ILE A 464 42.36 14.93 1.26
N HIS A 465 42.52 14.96 2.60
CA HIS A 465 43.01 16.03 3.49
C HIS A 465 42.17 17.29 3.81
N GLY A 466 41.83 17.41 5.10
CA GLY A 466 41.97 18.64 5.87
C GLY A 466 40.71 19.51 6.03
N GLU A 467 40.07 19.39 7.19
CA GLU A 467 39.21 20.39 7.86
C GLU A 467 38.44 21.40 6.99
N ALA A 468 37.14 21.12 6.76
CA ALA A 468 35.99 21.99 7.10
C ALA A 468 34.79 21.65 6.21
N GLU A 469 33.63 21.48 6.86
CA GLU A 469 32.26 21.46 6.34
C GLU A 469 32.08 21.67 4.83
N ASN A 470 31.85 20.58 4.07
CA ASN A 470 31.24 20.68 2.74
C ASN A 470 30.02 19.77 2.68
N ARG A 471 28.86 20.43 2.68
CA ARG A 471 27.51 19.87 2.73
C ARG A 471 27.20 19.17 1.40
N MET A 472 26.71 17.93 1.48
CA MET A 472 26.28 17.15 0.33
C MET A 472 25.07 17.82 -0.34
N PHE A 473 25.19 18.12 -1.64
CA PHE A 473 24.09 18.53 -2.49
C PHE A 473 23.50 17.31 -3.19
N ARG A 474 22.26 16.95 -2.85
CA ARG A 474 21.43 16.03 -3.62
C ARG A 474 20.56 16.85 -4.58
N ILE A 475 21.01 17.00 -5.83
CA ILE A 475 20.21 17.65 -6.88
C ILE A 475 19.50 16.55 -7.67
N HIS A 476 18.17 16.64 -7.71
CA HIS A 476 17.36 15.81 -8.60
C HIS A 476 17.38 16.42 -10.01
N PHE A 477 17.84 15.65 -11.00
CA PHE A 477 17.67 15.99 -12.41
C PHE A 477 16.76 14.97 -13.11
N ARG A 478 15.86 15.53 -13.92
CA ARG A 478 14.96 14.93 -14.93
C ARG A 478 13.65 14.31 -14.44
N TYR A 479 12.61 15.11 -14.68
CA TYR A 479 11.34 14.70 -15.28
C TYR A 479 11.48 13.52 -16.24
N ILE A 480 10.87 12.40 -15.90
CA ILE A 480 10.19 11.57 -16.88
C ILE A 480 8.70 11.78 -16.60
N HIS A 481 8.08 12.73 -17.30
CA HIS A 481 6.64 12.62 -17.51
C HIS A 481 6.44 11.36 -18.34
N PHE A 482 6.01 10.27 -17.71
CA PHE A 482 5.27 9.26 -18.44
C PHE A 482 3.90 9.86 -18.79
N PHE A 483 3.84 10.66 -19.87
CA PHE A 483 2.63 10.70 -20.67
C PHE A 483 2.57 9.35 -21.40
N LEU A 484 2.02 8.34 -20.72
CA LEU A 484 1.54 7.15 -21.41
C LEU A 484 0.15 7.53 -21.91
N LEU A 485 0.11 7.97 -23.17
CA LEU A 485 -1.13 8.11 -23.95
C LEU A 485 -1.93 6.81 -23.95
#